data_AF-A0A7Z1TSZ2-F1
#
_entry.id   AF-A0A7Z1TSZ2-F1
#
_cell.length_a   1.000
_cell.length_b   1.000
_cell.length_c   1.000
_cell.angle_alpha   90.00
_cell.angle_beta   90.00
_cell.angle_gamma   90.00
#
_symmetry.space_group_name_H-M   'P 1'
#
loop_
_entity.id
_entity.type
_entity.pdbx_description
1 polymer ?
#
loop_
_entity_poly.entity_id
_entity_poly.type
_entity_poly.pdbx_seq_one_letter_code
_entity_poly.pdbx_strand_id
1 'polypeptide(L)'
;MHRRDLVVAGIGLVLLLALPAEQASAQAARVMVTVADVAGHPIEGVTVTATCAAKGDYKAVKTTNDKGTATIIHVDSLQTYHYQIEKDGYEAVTRDVQPDYTQTTKLAIVLQARVPVARVETEGPPPSGRGKALTAFNEGTAAQKAGDLDLAEEKFRQAAELSPDAPEPHIALAVVANQRGDFPAGAAEAEAALAISPTNAQALFLRYDAYRRMGDTAKAAAAADALRQAGAAPAAAQEVFRKGLDAFRSGDTALAVEKFEQAIDLDPKLANGYVMLGDIALKQGNAAGAATLAAKALEVEPGNANALKVRYDALRQVGDEAGAKQALDALIAGDPQWASTELYNHAVELFNSNEMASAAAALERVVEAMPNDARAHFLLGMAKYNIGETEDAKKHLTKFLELAPDDPDAALAREMLSYGTK
;
A
#
# COMPACT_ATOMS: atom_id res chain seq x y z
N MET A 1 73.29 24.76 45.85
CA MET A 1 73.21 26.04 45.11
C MET A 1 72.65 25.73 43.72
N HIS A 2 71.50 26.33 43.36
CA HIS A 2 70.87 26.38 42.01
C HIS A 2 70.40 25.03 41.41
N ARG A 3 69.30 24.89 40.65
CA ARG A 3 68.09 25.66 40.31
C ARG A 3 67.19 24.68 39.50
N ARG A 4 65.87 24.79 39.68
CA ARG A 4 64.75 24.64 38.71
C ARG A 4 64.47 23.33 37.93
N ASP A 5 63.23 22.88 38.17
CA ASP A 5 62.13 22.53 37.25
C ASP A 5 62.37 21.48 36.15
N LEU A 6 61.57 20.40 36.18
CA LEU A 6 60.84 19.94 35.00
C LEU A 6 59.62 19.07 35.39
N VAL A 7 58.48 19.45 34.83
CA VAL A 7 57.19 18.74 34.86
C VAL A 7 57.29 17.50 33.98
N VAL A 8 56.92 16.32 34.51
CA VAL A 8 56.90 15.05 33.76
C VAL A 8 55.51 14.82 33.17
N ALA A 9 55.46 14.79 31.84
CA ALA A 9 54.34 14.34 31.04
C ALA A 9 54.24 12.81 31.05
N GLY A 10 53.06 12.27 31.33
CA GLY A 10 52.72 10.86 31.14
C GLY A 10 51.84 10.69 29.90
N ILE A 11 52.41 10.12 28.84
CA ILE A 11 51.69 9.69 27.64
C ILE A 11 51.17 8.27 27.88
N GLY A 12 49.85 8.11 27.86
CA GLY A 12 49.16 6.82 27.83
C GLY A 12 48.22 6.79 26.63
N LEU A 13 48.72 6.23 25.53
CA LEU A 13 48.00 5.96 24.28
C LEU A 13 46.94 4.87 24.54
N VAL A 14 45.66 5.21 24.47
CA VAL A 14 44.55 4.23 24.45
C VAL A 14 44.01 4.14 23.04
N LEU A 15 44.04 2.92 22.50
CA LEU A 15 43.49 2.48 21.22
C LEU A 15 42.10 3.07 20.96
N LEU A 16 41.96 3.78 19.83
CA LEU A 16 40.67 3.96 19.16
C LEU A 16 40.24 2.60 18.60
N LEU A 17 39.40 1.88 19.35
CA LEU A 17 38.45 0.95 18.75
C LEU A 17 37.29 1.81 18.21
N ALA A 18 37.30 2.03 16.90
CA ALA A 18 36.15 2.57 16.20
C ALA A 18 35.04 1.51 16.24
N LEU A 19 34.21 1.57 17.27
CA LEU A 19 32.88 0.98 17.26
C LEU A 19 32.07 1.70 16.16
N PRO A 20 31.25 0.99 15.36
CA PRO A 20 30.30 1.67 14.49
C PRO A 20 29.44 2.58 15.37
N ALA A 21 29.37 3.85 15.00
CA ALA A 21 28.52 4.86 15.62
C ALA A 21 27.06 4.57 15.29
N GLU A 22 26.52 3.47 15.82
CA GLU A 22 25.09 3.21 15.95
C GLU A 22 24.74 3.16 17.44
N GLN A 23 25.08 4.25 18.13
CA GLN A 23 24.26 4.75 19.20
C GLN A 23 23.80 6.14 18.77
N ALA A 24 22.81 6.18 17.88
CA ALA A 24 21.90 7.30 17.85
C ALA A 24 21.32 7.38 19.26
N SER A 25 21.86 8.28 20.09
CA SER A 25 21.15 8.70 21.29
C SER A 25 19.76 9.08 20.80
N ALA A 26 18.73 8.42 21.30
CA ALA A 26 17.36 8.71 20.90
C ALA A 26 17.08 10.18 21.28
N GLN A 27 17.25 11.09 20.31
CA GLN A 27 17.08 12.51 20.53
C GLN A 27 15.59 12.74 20.72
N ALA A 28 15.20 12.94 21.96
CA ALA A 28 13.81 13.08 22.33
C ALA A 28 13.35 14.52 22.03
N ALA A 29 12.43 14.68 21.09
CA ALA A 29 11.82 15.96 20.78
C ALA A 29 10.80 16.33 21.86
N ARG A 30 10.84 17.58 22.31
CA ARG A 30 9.97 18.09 23.37
C ARG A 30 8.90 19.00 22.80
N VAL A 31 7.64 18.65 23.01
CA VAL A 31 6.51 19.54 22.71
C VAL A 31 5.93 20.05 24.02
N MET A 32 5.93 21.38 24.18
CA MET A 32 5.29 22.06 25.30
C MET A 32 3.98 22.67 24.82
N VAL A 33 2.87 22.14 25.32
CA VAL A 33 1.53 22.65 25.07
C VAL A 33 1.18 23.64 26.16
N THR A 34 0.79 24.86 25.78
CA THR A 34 0.26 25.89 26.68
C THR A 34 -1.19 26.15 26.30
N VAL A 35 -2.09 26.01 27.28
CA VAL A 35 -3.53 26.15 27.08
C VAL A 35 -4.06 27.31 27.92
N ALA A 36 -4.74 28.23 27.26
CA ALA A 36 -5.38 29.39 27.88
C ALA A 36 -6.81 29.58 27.36
N ASP A 37 -7.62 30.36 28.08
CA ASP A 37 -8.93 30.81 27.60
C ASP A 37 -8.80 31.97 26.59
N VAL A 38 -9.93 32.41 26.04
CA VAL A 38 -9.99 33.54 25.08
C VAL A 38 -9.51 34.87 25.67
N ALA A 39 -9.47 35.00 27.00
CA ALA A 39 -8.94 36.17 27.71
C ALA A 39 -7.45 36.01 28.08
N GLY A 40 -6.83 34.88 27.73
CA GLY A 40 -5.43 34.58 27.98
C GLY A 40 -5.12 33.99 29.37
N HIS A 41 -6.14 33.61 30.16
CA HIS A 41 -5.91 32.96 31.45
C HIS A 41 -5.54 31.48 31.26
N PRO A 42 -4.51 30.97 31.95
CA PRO A 42 -4.13 29.57 31.85
C PRO A 42 -5.24 28.64 32.35
N ILE A 43 -5.42 27.50 31.67
CA ILE A 43 -6.43 26.50 32.03
C ILE A 43 -5.73 25.24 32.57
N GLU A 44 -5.83 25.00 33.87
CA GLU A 44 -5.38 23.78 34.53
C GLU A 44 -6.29 22.58 34.21
N GLY A 45 -5.77 21.35 34.26
CA GLY A 45 -6.61 20.16 34.16
C GLY A 45 -7.06 19.77 32.75
N VAL A 46 -6.50 20.41 31.70
CA VAL A 46 -6.81 20.09 30.30
C VAL A 46 -6.08 18.81 29.90
N THR A 47 -6.81 17.85 29.33
CA THR A 47 -6.25 16.60 28.80
C THR A 47 -5.66 16.86 27.42
N VAL A 48 -4.39 16.52 27.23
CA VAL A 48 -3.63 16.61 25.99
C VAL A 48 -3.24 15.18 25.59
N THR A 49 -3.85 14.69 24.51
CA THR A 49 -3.59 13.37 23.94
C THR A 49 -2.82 13.52 22.64
N ALA A 50 -1.67 12.86 22.49
CA ALA A 50 -0.92 12.80 21.24
C ALA A 50 -0.92 11.37 20.70
N THR A 51 -1.23 11.20 19.41
CA THR A 51 -1.23 9.92 18.69
C THR A 51 -0.38 10.01 17.42
N CYS A 52 0.10 8.89 16.90
CA CYS A 52 0.90 8.87 15.66
C CYS A 52 0.57 7.63 14.82
N ALA A 53 -0.13 7.83 13.70
CA ALA A 53 -0.58 6.74 12.83
C ALA A 53 0.58 5.92 12.24
N ALA A 54 1.72 6.58 11.95
CA ALA A 54 2.92 5.91 11.46
C ALA A 54 3.61 5.02 12.51
N LYS A 55 3.24 5.15 13.80
CA LYS A 55 3.83 4.39 14.92
C LYS A 55 2.83 3.43 15.57
N GLY A 56 1.83 2.96 14.81
CA GLY A 56 0.83 2.01 15.28
C GLY A 56 0.00 2.59 16.44
N ASP A 57 -0.06 1.88 17.57
CA ASP A 57 -0.88 2.24 18.74
C ASP A 57 -0.25 3.31 19.66
N TYR A 58 0.68 4.13 19.16
CA TYR A 58 1.31 5.18 19.98
C TYR A 58 0.27 6.17 20.50
N LYS A 59 0.17 6.28 21.83
CA LYS A 59 -0.68 7.25 22.54
C LYS A 59 0.01 7.78 23.79
N ALA A 60 0.17 9.09 23.87
CA ALA A 60 0.65 9.78 25.08
C ALA A 60 -0.44 10.70 25.61
N VAL A 61 -0.75 10.63 26.90
CA VAL A 61 -1.77 11.47 27.55
C VAL A 61 -1.13 12.23 28.71
N LYS A 62 -1.31 13.56 28.74
CA LYS A 62 -0.87 14.44 29.81
C LYS A 62 -1.98 15.43 30.17
N THR A 63 -1.88 15.99 31.37
CA THR A 63 -2.82 17.01 31.85
C THR A 63 -2.07 18.30 32.13
N THR A 64 -2.66 19.46 31.82
CA THR A 64 -2.05 20.76 32.11
C THR A 64 -1.99 21.04 33.61
N ASN A 65 -0.92 21.67 34.06
CA ASN A 65 -0.76 22.18 35.44
C ASN A 65 -1.48 23.51 35.65
N ASP A 66 -1.35 24.08 36.86
CA ASP A 66 -1.83 25.41 37.28
C ASP A 66 -1.46 26.57 36.33
N LYS A 67 -0.36 26.44 35.58
CA LYS A 67 0.07 27.40 34.55
C LYS A 67 -0.49 27.10 33.16
N GLY A 68 -1.41 26.14 33.03
CA GLY A 68 -2.00 25.72 31.77
C GLY A 68 -1.02 24.97 30.87
N THR A 69 0.06 24.41 31.41
CA THR A 69 1.12 23.79 30.59
C THR A 69 1.18 22.28 30.74
N ALA A 70 1.39 21.57 29.63
CA ALA A 70 1.69 20.15 29.57
C ALA A 70 2.90 19.92 28.65
N THR A 71 3.77 18.97 28.98
CA THR A 71 4.91 18.60 28.13
C THR A 71 4.80 17.14 27.71
N ILE A 72 4.88 16.87 26.42
CA ILE A 72 5.00 15.53 25.84
C ILE A 72 6.39 15.39 25.20
N ILE A 73 7.00 14.24 25.44
CA ILE A 73 8.32 13.89 24.91
C ILE A 73 8.12 12.81 23.86
N HIS A 74 8.59 13.06 22.65
CA HIS A 74 8.55 12.13 21.52
C HIS A 74 9.94 11.62 21.22
N VAL A 75 10.06 10.32 20.96
CA VAL A 75 11.34 9.68 20.65
C VAL A 75 11.68 9.68 19.15
N ASP A 76 10.85 10.33 18.33
CA ASP A 76 11.00 10.40 16.88
C ASP A 76 10.34 11.68 16.36
N SER A 77 11.15 12.62 15.90
CA SER A 77 10.77 13.93 15.37
C SER A 77 10.42 13.93 13.88
N LEU A 78 10.74 12.86 13.16
CA LEU A 78 10.48 12.78 11.72
C LEU A 78 9.00 12.50 11.42
N GLN A 79 8.24 12.10 12.44
CA GLN A 79 6.82 11.80 12.32
C GLN A 79 5.92 12.96 12.74
N THR A 80 4.77 13.07 12.09
CA THR A 80 3.69 13.96 12.50
C THR A 80 2.83 13.29 13.58
N TYR A 81 2.57 14.02 14.65
CA TYR A 81 1.73 13.60 15.77
C TYR A 81 0.42 14.38 15.76
N HIS A 82 -0.69 13.67 15.92
CA HIS A 82 -2.03 14.24 16.05
C HIS A 82 -2.34 14.49 17.52
N TYR A 83 -2.47 15.76 17.88
CA TYR A 83 -2.83 16.23 19.21
C TYR A 83 -4.32 16.49 19.32
N GLN A 84 -4.94 15.97 20.37
CA GLN A 84 -6.33 16.24 20.78
C GLN A 84 -6.31 16.84 22.19
N ILE A 85 -6.83 18.06 22.32
CA ILE A 85 -6.82 18.86 23.55
C ILE A 85 -8.26 19.05 24.02
N GLU A 86 -8.56 18.53 25.22
CA GLU A 86 -9.93 18.41 25.72
C GLU A 86 -10.03 18.77 27.20
N LYS A 87 -11.10 19.49 27.54
CA LYS A 87 -11.52 19.73 28.92
C LYS A 87 -13.03 19.86 28.97
N ASP A 88 -13.65 19.28 29.98
CA ASP A 88 -15.10 19.41 30.19
C ASP A 88 -15.50 20.89 30.27
N GLY A 89 -16.56 21.23 29.55
CA GLY A 89 -17.02 22.62 29.44
C GLY A 89 -16.28 23.46 28.39
N TYR A 90 -15.34 22.90 27.62
CA TYR A 90 -14.62 23.59 26.54
C TYR A 90 -14.78 22.85 25.19
N GLU A 91 -14.67 23.59 24.08
CA GLU A 91 -14.62 22.98 22.75
C GLU A 91 -13.29 22.24 22.56
N ALA A 92 -13.34 21.02 22.01
CA ALA A 92 -12.15 20.21 21.77
C ALA A 92 -11.36 20.78 20.59
N VAL A 93 -10.03 20.81 20.70
CA VAL A 93 -9.14 21.31 19.65
C VAL A 93 -8.19 20.21 19.20
N THR A 94 -8.02 20.04 17.89
CA THR A 94 -7.03 19.13 17.31
C THR A 94 -5.94 19.86 16.54
N ARG A 95 -4.70 19.35 16.58
CA ARG A 95 -3.54 19.92 15.88
C ARG A 95 -2.57 18.82 15.43
N ASP A 96 -2.08 18.95 14.21
CA ASP A 96 -0.97 18.11 13.73
C ASP A 96 0.35 18.83 13.97
N VAL A 97 1.30 18.15 14.60
CA VAL A 97 2.60 18.71 14.96
C VAL A 97 3.70 17.73 14.58
N GLN A 98 4.65 18.18 13.77
CA GLN A 98 5.93 17.50 13.58
C GLN A 98 6.96 18.15 14.53
N PRO A 99 7.40 17.45 15.60
CA PRO A 99 8.28 18.01 16.61
C PRO A 99 9.67 18.32 16.06
N ASP A 100 10.25 19.44 16.48
CA ASP A 100 11.66 19.74 16.24
C ASP A 100 12.51 19.08 17.32
N TYR A 101 13.58 18.37 16.94
CA TYR A 101 14.47 17.71 17.91
C TYR A 101 15.59 18.62 18.41
N THR A 102 15.83 19.74 17.72
CA THR A 102 16.90 20.70 18.07
C THR A 102 16.44 21.72 19.12
N GLN A 103 15.12 21.85 19.32
CA GLN A 103 14.51 22.82 20.23
C GLN A 103 13.14 22.37 20.72
N THR A 104 12.63 22.99 21.78
CA THR A 104 11.27 22.72 22.25
C THR A 104 10.24 23.34 21.31
N THR A 105 9.39 22.51 20.70
CA THR A 105 8.22 22.97 19.95
C THR A 105 7.17 23.50 20.92
N LYS A 106 6.78 24.77 20.77
CA LYS A 106 5.75 25.41 21.61
C LYS A 106 4.42 25.40 20.87
N LEU A 107 3.42 24.73 21.44
CA LEU A 107 2.06 24.68 20.92
C LEU A 107 1.13 25.50 21.82
N ALA A 108 0.76 26.69 21.37
CA ALA A 108 -0.21 27.52 22.09
C ALA A 108 -1.64 27.20 21.63
N ILE A 109 -2.51 26.86 22.57
CA ILE A 109 -3.91 26.52 22.34
C ILE A 109 -4.79 27.48 23.13
N VAL A 110 -5.77 28.07 22.43
CA VAL A 110 -6.85 28.82 23.07
C VAL A 110 -8.07 27.90 23.09
N LEU A 111 -8.57 27.56 24.29
CA LEU A 111 -9.82 26.84 24.44
C LEU A 111 -10.95 27.83 24.68
N GLN A 112 -11.98 27.71 23.86
CA GLN A 112 -13.21 28.46 24.05
C GLN A 112 -14.13 27.66 24.99
N ALA A 113 -14.57 28.30 26.07
CA ALA A 113 -15.59 27.72 26.94
C ALA A 113 -16.85 27.51 26.11
N ARG A 114 -17.44 26.32 26.20
CA ARG A 114 -18.76 26.06 25.64
C ARG A 114 -19.72 27.01 26.35
N VAL A 115 -20.36 27.89 25.60
CA VAL A 115 -21.46 28.67 26.15
C VAL A 115 -22.53 27.66 26.58
N PRO A 116 -22.88 27.57 27.87
CA PRO A 116 -23.98 26.74 28.28
C PRO A 116 -25.22 27.35 27.62
N VAL A 117 -25.72 26.71 26.57
CA VAL A 117 -27.10 26.94 26.16
C VAL A 117 -27.92 26.45 27.34
N ALA A 118 -28.45 27.39 28.13
CA ALA A 118 -29.37 27.07 29.20
C ALA A 118 -30.42 26.12 28.60
N ARG A 119 -30.52 24.92 29.18
CA ARG A 119 -31.64 24.02 28.90
C ARG A 119 -32.86 24.70 29.52
N VAL A 120 -33.44 25.61 28.75
CA VAL A 120 -34.82 25.99 28.97
C VAL A 120 -35.60 24.74 28.57
N GLU A 121 -36.34 24.16 29.51
CA GLU A 121 -37.56 23.43 29.17
C GLU A 121 -38.56 24.44 28.60
N THR A 122 -38.21 24.98 27.44
CA THR A 122 -39.15 25.49 26.47
C THR A 122 -38.86 24.66 25.26
N GLU A 123 -39.88 24.05 24.70
CA GLU A 123 -39.91 23.65 23.31
C GLU A 123 -39.33 24.80 22.48
N GLY A 124 -38.01 24.77 22.23
CA GLY A 124 -37.42 25.57 21.19
C GLY A 124 -38.12 25.17 19.89
N PRO A 125 -38.27 26.09 18.91
CA PRO A 125 -38.85 25.70 17.65
C PRO A 125 -38.11 24.45 17.19
N PRO A 126 -38.83 23.36 16.88
CA PRO A 126 -38.21 22.07 16.62
C PRO A 126 -37.07 22.27 15.62
N PRO A 127 -35.97 21.50 15.71
CA PRO A 127 -34.92 21.58 14.70
C PRO A 127 -35.60 21.56 13.34
N SER A 128 -35.21 22.52 12.48
CA SER A 128 -35.74 22.59 11.12
C SER A 128 -35.59 21.21 10.48
N GLY A 129 -36.39 20.88 9.46
CA GLY A 129 -36.36 19.55 8.83
C GLY A 129 -34.93 19.06 8.58
N ARG A 130 -34.05 19.96 8.12
CA ARG A 130 -32.61 19.72 7.91
C ARG A 130 -31.80 19.35 9.17
N GLY A 131 -32.03 20.00 10.31
CA GLY A 131 -31.34 19.67 11.56
C GLY A 131 -31.76 18.32 12.13
N LYS A 132 -33.04 17.97 12.00
CA LYS A 132 -33.55 16.64 12.35
C LYS A 132 -33.01 15.56 11.40
N ALA A 133 -32.97 15.86 10.10
CA ALA A 133 -32.43 14.95 9.09
C ALA A 133 -30.97 14.60 9.36
N LEU A 134 -30.13 15.60 9.66
CA LEU A 134 -28.72 15.37 10.01
C LEU A 134 -28.56 14.54 11.28
N THR A 135 -29.40 14.79 12.29
CA THR A 135 -29.37 13.99 13.53
C THR A 135 -29.72 12.53 13.26
N ALA A 136 -30.81 12.27 12.54
CA ALA A 136 -31.21 10.93 12.14
C ALA A 136 -30.13 10.25 11.28
N PHE A 137 -29.53 10.97 10.33
CA PHE A 137 -28.44 10.46 9.50
C PHE A 137 -27.21 10.04 10.33
N ASN A 138 -26.82 10.85 11.31
CA ASN A 138 -25.70 10.53 12.20
C ASN A 138 -26.00 9.33 13.11
N GLU A 139 -27.23 9.23 13.63
CA GLU A 139 -27.69 8.06 14.39
C GLU A 139 -27.66 6.79 13.53
N GLY A 140 -28.12 6.87 12.28
CA GLY A 140 -28.06 5.76 11.33
C GLY A 140 -26.62 5.33 11.03
N THR A 141 -25.71 6.30 10.85
CA THR A 141 -24.28 6.03 10.63
C THR A 141 -23.63 5.34 11.84
N ALA A 142 -23.98 5.78 13.05
CA ALA A 142 -23.50 5.15 14.28
C ALA A 142 -24.02 3.72 14.43
N ALA A 143 -25.31 3.48 14.15
CA ALA A 143 -25.93 2.16 14.15
C ALA A 143 -25.30 1.22 13.12
N GLN A 144 -25.09 1.70 11.89
CA GLN A 144 -24.41 0.94 10.84
C GLN A 144 -23.00 0.51 11.25
N LYS A 145 -22.22 1.43 11.84
CA LYS A 145 -20.87 1.11 12.34
C LYS A 145 -20.90 0.10 13.49
N ALA A 146 -21.96 0.11 14.30
CA ALA A 146 -22.19 -0.88 15.35
C ALA A 146 -22.71 -2.24 14.81
N GLY A 147 -23.03 -2.33 13.51
CA GLY A 147 -23.62 -3.51 12.89
C GLY A 147 -25.13 -3.66 13.13
N ASP A 148 -25.77 -2.70 13.78
CA ASP A 148 -27.22 -2.64 13.94
C ASP A 148 -27.84 -2.08 12.66
N LEU A 149 -27.98 -2.95 11.67
CA LEU A 149 -28.50 -2.56 10.37
C LEU A 149 -29.97 -2.17 10.44
N ASP A 150 -30.76 -2.68 11.41
CA ASP A 150 -32.20 -2.40 11.50
C ASP A 150 -32.42 -0.97 11.96
N LEU A 151 -31.71 -0.59 13.02
CA LEU A 151 -31.70 0.79 13.47
C LEU A 151 -31.10 1.73 12.42
N ALA A 152 -30.03 1.30 11.73
CA ALA A 152 -29.45 2.11 10.66
C ALA A 152 -30.47 2.44 9.55
N GLU A 153 -31.19 1.43 9.08
CA GLU A 153 -32.21 1.57 8.06
C GLU A 153 -33.36 2.47 8.51
N GLU A 154 -33.87 2.28 9.74
CA GLU A 154 -34.91 3.14 10.33
C GLU A 154 -34.47 4.61 10.33
N LYS A 155 -33.25 4.88 10.80
CA LYS A 155 -32.72 6.23 10.95
C LYS A 155 -32.39 6.90 9.63
N PHE A 156 -31.89 6.14 8.65
CA PHE A 156 -31.69 6.69 7.31
C PHE A 156 -33.01 6.95 6.58
N ARG A 157 -34.05 6.13 6.76
CA ARG A 157 -35.41 6.45 6.24
C ARG A 157 -35.95 7.72 6.86
N GLN A 158 -35.83 7.87 8.18
CA GLN A 158 -36.21 9.10 8.87
C GLN A 158 -35.46 10.31 8.30
N ALA A 159 -34.15 10.18 8.03
CA ALA A 159 -33.36 11.24 7.42
C ALA A 159 -33.84 11.58 6.00
N ALA A 160 -34.20 10.58 5.20
CA ALA A 160 -34.73 10.76 3.83
C ALA A 160 -36.10 11.48 3.84
N GLU A 161 -37.00 11.11 4.75
CA GLU A 161 -38.30 11.78 4.91
C GLU A 161 -38.15 13.25 5.32
N LEU A 162 -37.16 13.56 6.15
CA LEU A 162 -36.91 14.91 6.65
C LEU A 162 -36.13 15.79 5.66
N SER A 163 -35.42 15.19 4.71
CA SER A 163 -34.69 15.88 3.63
C SER A 163 -34.82 15.12 2.30
N PRO A 164 -35.98 15.21 1.62
CA PRO A 164 -36.25 14.47 0.38
C PRO A 164 -35.41 14.94 -0.83
N ASP A 165 -34.71 16.07 -0.69
CA ASP A 165 -33.81 16.65 -1.68
C ASP A 165 -32.33 16.25 -1.46
N ALA A 166 -32.03 15.45 -0.43
CA ALA A 166 -30.69 14.99 -0.11
C ALA A 166 -30.45 13.57 -0.67
N PRO A 167 -29.41 13.34 -1.48
CA PRO A 167 -29.10 11.99 -1.96
C PRO A 167 -28.45 11.10 -0.88
N GLU A 168 -27.85 11.67 0.17
CA GLU A 168 -27.04 10.95 1.16
C GLU A 168 -27.83 9.88 1.94
N PRO A 169 -29.06 10.14 2.44
CA PRO A 169 -29.86 9.12 3.10
C PRO A 169 -30.16 7.91 2.20
N HIS A 170 -30.48 8.15 0.92
CA HIS A 170 -30.72 7.09 -0.07
C HIS A 170 -29.45 6.31 -0.39
N ILE A 171 -28.30 6.98 -0.49
CA ILE A 171 -26.99 6.31 -0.62
C ILE A 171 -26.73 5.40 0.59
N ALA A 172 -26.99 5.89 1.80
CA ALA A 172 -26.78 5.12 3.02
C ALA A 172 -27.73 3.91 3.12
N LEU A 173 -29.00 4.07 2.75
CA LEU A 173 -29.97 2.98 2.63
C LEU A 173 -29.52 1.93 1.61
N ALA A 174 -29.00 2.36 0.46
CA ALA A 174 -28.46 1.46 -0.56
C ALA A 174 -27.27 0.65 -0.02
N VAL A 175 -26.38 1.26 0.76
CA VAL A 175 -25.27 0.54 1.43
C VAL A 175 -25.81 -0.49 2.42
N VAL A 176 -26.76 -0.12 3.28
CA VAL A 176 -27.33 -1.02 4.29
C VAL A 176 -28.05 -2.20 3.62
N ALA A 177 -28.85 -1.95 2.60
CA ALA A 177 -29.52 -3.00 1.83
C ALA A 177 -28.53 -3.98 1.18
N ASN A 178 -27.47 -3.45 0.53
CA ASN A 178 -26.42 -4.29 -0.05
C ASN A 178 -25.64 -5.09 1.01
N GLN A 179 -25.41 -4.54 2.22
CA GLN A 179 -24.78 -5.27 3.33
C GLN A 179 -25.62 -6.46 3.81
N ARG A 180 -26.96 -6.37 3.70
CA ARG A 180 -27.89 -7.47 4.00
C ARG A 180 -28.04 -8.48 2.86
N GLY A 181 -27.50 -8.17 1.69
CA GLY A 181 -27.74 -8.94 0.47
C GLY A 181 -29.09 -8.65 -0.20
N ASP A 182 -29.83 -7.63 0.24
CA ASP A 182 -31.04 -7.15 -0.46
C ASP A 182 -30.64 -6.21 -1.60
N PHE A 183 -30.06 -6.79 -2.64
CA PHE A 183 -29.62 -6.05 -3.82
C PHE A 183 -30.77 -5.38 -4.60
N PRO A 184 -32.00 -5.94 -4.67
CA PRO A 184 -33.14 -5.23 -5.22
C PRO A 184 -33.43 -3.91 -4.49
N ALA A 185 -33.50 -3.92 -3.16
CA ALA A 185 -33.68 -2.69 -2.38
C ALA A 185 -32.48 -1.75 -2.52
N GLY A 186 -31.26 -2.28 -2.52
CA GLY A 186 -30.05 -1.51 -2.72
C GLY A 186 -30.01 -0.78 -4.06
N ALA A 187 -30.44 -1.43 -5.14
CA ALA A 187 -30.56 -0.81 -6.46
C ALA A 187 -31.63 0.30 -6.47
N ALA A 188 -32.79 0.06 -5.87
CA ALA A 188 -33.88 1.04 -5.81
C ALA A 188 -33.47 2.31 -5.05
N GLU A 189 -32.80 2.16 -3.91
CA GLU A 189 -32.31 3.30 -3.11
C GLU A 189 -31.18 4.04 -3.83
N ALA A 190 -30.29 3.34 -4.52
CA ALA A 190 -29.28 3.98 -5.36
C ALA A 190 -29.92 4.75 -6.52
N GLU A 191 -31.00 4.24 -7.11
CA GLU A 191 -31.77 4.95 -8.14
C GLU A 191 -32.48 6.19 -7.60
N ALA A 192 -33.03 6.13 -6.38
CA ALA A 192 -33.59 7.30 -5.71
C ALA A 192 -32.53 8.38 -5.48
N ALA A 193 -31.33 8.00 -5.03
CA ALA A 193 -30.21 8.94 -4.91
C ALA A 193 -29.81 9.55 -6.26
N LEU A 194 -29.82 8.77 -7.34
CA LEU A 194 -29.49 9.24 -8.69
C LEU A 194 -30.58 10.13 -9.32
N ALA A 195 -31.83 9.98 -8.91
CA ALA A 195 -32.88 10.91 -9.31
C ALA A 195 -32.64 12.33 -8.76
N ILE A 196 -31.97 12.43 -7.61
CA ILE A 196 -31.57 13.70 -6.97
C ILE A 196 -30.21 14.19 -7.48
N SER A 197 -29.23 13.28 -7.57
CA SER A 197 -27.86 13.59 -7.99
C SER A 197 -27.39 12.59 -9.07
N PRO A 198 -27.68 12.83 -10.36
CA PRO A 198 -27.49 11.86 -11.43
C PRO A 198 -26.05 11.40 -11.68
N THR A 199 -25.06 12.19 -11.27
CA THR A 199 -23.64 11.91 -11.45
C THR A 199 -22.93 11.51 -10.15
N ASN A 200 -23.68 11.25 -9.07
CA ASN A 200 -23.09 10.83 -7.81
C ASN A 200 -22.37 9.48 -7.97
N ALA A 201 -21.04 9.51 -7.89
CA ALA A 201 -20.18 8.35 -8.12
C ALA A 201 -20.49 7.17 -7.20
N GLN A 202 -20.81 7.44 -5.92
CA GLN A 202 -21.11 6.39 -4.95
C GLN A 202 -22.46 5.73 -5.24
N ALA A 203 -23.50 6.50 -5.54
CA ALA A 203 -24.79 5.96 -5.94
C ALA A 203 -24.70 5.15 -7.24
N LEU A 204 -23.96 5.65 -8.24
CA LEU A 204 -23.71 4.93 -9.49
C LEU A 204 -22.99 3.58 -9.23
N PHE A 205 -22.00 3.57 -8.34
CA PHE A 205 -21.28 2.35 -7.94
C PHE A 205 -22.17 1.37 -7.18
N LEU A 206 -22.99 1.84 -6.24
CA LEU A 206 -23.90 0.98 -5.47
C LEU A 206 -24.96 0.33 -6.36
N ARG A 207 -25.49 1.09 -7.33
CA ARG A 207 -26.38 0.55 -8.36
C ARG A 207 -25.70 -0.51 -9.21
N TYR A 208 -24.47 -0.24 -9.65
CA TYR A 208 -23.66 -1.22 -10.40
C TYR A 208 -23.41 -2.50 -9.58
N ASP A 209 -22.99 -2.38 -8.31
CA ASP A 209 -22.70 -3.54 -7.45
C ASP A 209 -23.96 -4.37 -7.19
N ALA A 210 -25.09 -3.72 -6.92
CA ALA A 210 -26.37 -4.38 -6.73
C ALA A 210 -26.78 -5.16 -7.99
N TYR A 211 -26.74 -4.54 -9.18
CA TYR A 211 -27.09 -5.23 -10.42
C TYR A 211 -26.15 -6.39 -10.76
N ARG A 212 -24.83 -6.23 -10.52
CA ARG A 212 -23.88 -7.32 -10.72
C ARG A 212 -24.18 -8.50 -9.79
N ARG A 213 -24.48 -8.25 -8.52
CA ARG A 213 -24.79 -9.30 -7.53
C ARG A 213 -26.14 -9.97 -7.75
N MET A 214 -27.10 -9.31 -8.40
CA MET A 214 -28.33 -9.94 -8.87
C MET A 214 -28.15 -10.77 -10.15
N GLY A 215 -26.99 -10.68 -10.81
CA GLY A 215 -26.75 -11.29 -12.11
C GLY A 215 -27.46 -10.58 -13.27
N ASP A 216 -27.98 -9.37 -13.06
CA ASP A 216 -28.57 -8.54 -14.13
C ASP A 216 -27.44 -7.84 -14.91
N THR A 217 -26.82 -8.60 -15.80
CA THR A 217 -25.64 -8.17 -16.58
C THR A 217 -25.93 -6.94 -17.45
N ALA A 218 -27.14 -6.84 -18.00
CA ALA A 218 -27.54 -5.70 -18.83
C ALA A 218 -27.60 -4.40 -18.01
N LYS A 219 -28.23 -4.44 -16.83
CA LYS A 219 -28.30 -3.26 -15.97
C LYS A 219 -26.96 -2.94 -15.29
N ALA A 220 -26.17 -3.95 -14.95
CA ALA A 220 -24.82 -3.75 -14.45
C ALA A 220 -23.95 -3.05 -15.50
N ALA A 221 -23.98 -3.48 -16.76
CA ALA A 221 -23.26 -2.83 -17.85
C ALA A 221 -23.68 -1.36 -18.03
N ALA A 222 -24.99 -1.09 -18.04
CA ALA A 222 -25.51 0.28 -18.13
C ALA A 222 -25.07 1.15 -16.93
N ALA A 223 -25.01 0.59 -15.73
CA ALA A 223 -24.52 1.30 -14.54
C ALA A 223 -23.00 1.57 -14.61
N ALA A 224 -22.21 0.64 -15.14
CA ALA A 224 -20.79 0.84 -15.40
C ALA A 224 -20.55 1.94 -16.46
N ASP A 225 -21.36 1.98 -17.53
CA ASP A 225 -21.31 3.06 -18.52
C ASP A 225 -21.60 4.42 -17.90
N ALA A 226 -22.58 4.50 -17.00
CA ALA A 226 -22.88 5.73 -16.28
C ALA A 226 -21.70 6.18 -15.37
N LEU A 227 -21.00 5.24 -14.71
CA LEU A 227 -19.76 5.55 -13.97
C LEU A 227 -18.66 6.10 -14.89
N ARG A 228 -18.53 5.57 -16.11
CA ARG A 228 -17.54 6.06 -17.09
C ARG A 228 -17.89 7.46 -17.59
N GLN A 229 -19.16 7.70 -17.91
CA GLN A 229 -19.65 9.03 -18.32
C GLN A 229 -19.48 10.08 -17.22
N ALA A 230 -19.61 9.68 -15.95
CA ALA A 230 -19.35 10.55 -14.80
C ALA A 230 -17.85 10.73 -14.48
N GLY A 231 -16.94 10.07 -15.21
CA GLY A 231 -15.50 10.09 -14.94
C GLY A 231 -15.09 9.36 -13.64
N ALA A 232 -15.99 8.60 -13.04
CA ALA A 232 -15.81 7.94 -11.74
C ALA A 232 -15.33 6.49 -11.86
N ALA A 233 -15.46 5.87 -13.05
CA ALA A 233 -15.12 4.46 -13.26
C ALA A 233 -13.66 4.10 -12.89
N PRO A 234 -12.62 4.88 -13.27
CA PRO A 234 -11.24 4.52 -12.92
C PRO A 234 -10.99 4.50 -11.41
N ALA A 235 -11.52 5.49 -10.68
CA ALA A 235 -11.38 5.55 -9.22
C ALA A 235 -12.14 4.40 -8.54
N ALA A 236 -13.35 4.09 -9.02
CA ALA A 236 -14.13 2.96 -8.52
C ALA A 236 -13.42 1.62 -8.79
N ALA A 237 -12.86 1.43 -9.99
CA ALA A 237 -12.10 0.25 -10.36
C ALA A 237 -10.85 0.06 -9.48
N GLN A 238 -10.11 1.13 -9.20
CA GLN A 238 -8.93 1.07 -8.31
C GLN A 238 -9.30 0.67 -6.88
N GLU A 239 -10.38 1.21 -6.32
CA GLU A 239 -10.82 0.84 -4.96
C GLU A 239 -11.30 -0.61 -4.90
N VAL A 240 -12.02 -1.08 -5.92
CA VAL A 240 -12.40 -2.50 -6.03
C VAL A 240 -11.16 -3.39 -6.19
N PHE A 241 -10.20 -2.99 -7.02
CA PHE A 241 -8.94 -3.70 -7.21
C PHE A 241 -8.16 -3.82 -5.90
N ARG A 242 -8.11 -2.75 -5.09
CA ARG A 242 -7.48 -2.78 -3.76
C ARG A 242 -8.14 -3.79 -2.83
N LYS A 243 -9.47 -3.90 -2.85
CA LYS A 243 -10.20 -4.95 -2.11
C LYS A 243 -9.86 -6.36 -2.61
N GLY A 244 -9.67 -6.52 -3.92
CA GLY A 244 -9.17 -7.76 -4.50
C GLY A 244 -7.77 -8.13 -4.02
N LEU A 245 -6.87 -7.15 -3.92
CA LEU A 245 -5.53 -7.37 -3.34
C LEU A 245 -5.60 -7.74 -1.85
N ASP A 246 -6.45 -7.08 -1.07
CA ASP A 246 -6.64 -7.39 0.35
C ASP A 246 -7.19 -8.82 0.53
N ALA A 247 -8.19 -9.20 -0.27
CA ALA A 247 -8.73 -10.57 -0.30
C ALA A 247 -7.66 -11.59 -0.69
N PHE A 248 -6.88 -11.32 -1.74
CA PHE A 248 -5.80 -12.18 -2.19
C PHE A 248 -4.73 -12.40 -1.11
N ARG A 249 -4.31 -11.33 -0.42
CA ARG A 249 -3.36 -11.41 0.71
C ARG A 249 -3.90 -12.17 1.90
N SER A 250 -5.21 -12.12 2.12
CA SER A 250 -5.88 -12.89 3.18
C SER A 250 -6.07 -14.37 2.84
N GLY A 251 -5.77 -14.78 1.60
CA GLY A 251 -5.97 -16.14 1.11
C GLY A 251 -7.38 -16.42 0.56
N ASP A 252 -8.31 -15.46 0.65
CA ASP A 252 -9.63 -15.55 0.03
C ASP A 252 -9.54 -15.34 -1.48
N THR A 253 -9.13 -16.40 -2.17
CA THR A 253 -8.92 -16.40 -3.62
C THR A 253 -10.23 -16.21 -4.38
N ALA A 254 -11.35 -16.72 -3.86
CA ALA A 254 -12.65 -16.59 -4.51
C ALA A 254 -13.11 -15.13 -4.53
N LEU A 255 -13.02 -14.44 -3.38
CA LEU A 255 -13.31 -13.01 -3.31
C LEU A 255 -12.33 -12.18 -4.13
N ALA A 256 -11.04 -12.54 -4.15
CA ALA A 256 -10.04 -11.86 -4.97
C ALA A 256 -10.41 -11.89 -6.46
N VAL A 257 -10.78 -13.07 -6.99
CA VAL A 257 -11.24 -13.22 -8.38
C VAL A 257 -12.46 -12.33 -8.64
N GLU A 258 -13.50 -12.40 -7.79
CA GLU A 258 -14.72 -11.59 -7.94
C GLU A 258 -14.38 -10.09 -8.02
N LYS A 259 -13.45 -9.61 -7.19
CA LYS A 259 -13.06 -8.20 -7.16
C LYS A 259 -12.19 -7.80 -8.34
N PHE A 260 -11.27 -8.63 -8.79
CA PHE A 260 -10.50 -8.30 -9.99
C PHE A 260 -11.37 -8.28 -11.25
N GLU A 261 -12.33 -9.20 -11.38
CA GLU A 261 -13.34 -9.17 -12.45
C GLU A 261 -14.19 -7.90 -12.39
N GLN A 262 -14.70 -7.55 -11.21
CA GLN A 262 -15.43 -6.30 -10.99
C GLN A 262 -14.61 -5.06 -11.37
N ALA A 263 -13.31 -5.03 -11.06
CA ALA A 263 -12.45 -3.92 -11.39
C ALA A 263 -12.25 -3.77 -12.91
N ILE A 264 -12.12 -4.89 -13.63
CA ILE A 264 -12.02 -4.92 -15.10
C ILE A 264 -13.33 -4.50 -15.75
N ASP A 265 -14.47 -4.96 -15.22
CA ASP A 265 -15.79 -4.55 -15.71
C ASP A 265 -15.96 -3.03 -15.63
N LEU A 266 -15.50 -2.41 -14.54
CA LEU A 266 -15.57 -0.96 -14.34
C LEU A 266 -14.59 -0.22 -15.26
N ASP A 267 -13.34 -0.63 -15.26
CA ASP A 267 -12.28 -0.08 -16.11
C ASP A 267 -11.55 -1.18 -16.88
N PRO A 268 -11.96 -1.43 -18.13
CA PRO A 268 -11.30 -2.41 -19.00
C PRO A 268 -9.85 -2.07 -19.33
N LYS A 269 -9.37 -0.86 -19.02
CA LYS A 269 -7.98 -0.41 -19.19
C LYS A 269 -7.13 -0.59 -17.93
N LEU A 270 -7.65 -1.25 -16.91
CA LEU A 270 -6.88 -1.59 -15.72
C LEU A 270 -6.07 -2.88 -15.95
N ALA A 271 -4.88 -2.76 -16.56
CA ALA A 271 -4.01 -3.89 -16.89
C ALA A 271 -3.75 -4.82 -15.69
N ASN A 272 -3.54 -4.24 -14.51
CA ASN A 272 -3.26 -4.99 -13.28
C ASN A 272 -4.38 -5.97 -12.88
N GLY A 273 -5.64 -5.69 -13.19
CA GLY A 273 -6.74 -6.62 -12.93
C GLY A 273 -6.55 -7.93 -13.70
N TYR A 274 -6.23 -7.84 -14.99
CA TYR A 274 -5.95 -9.00 -15.83
C TYR A 274 -4.71 -9.76 -15.38
N VAL A 275 -3.65 -9.05 -14.97
CA VAL A 275 -2.42 -9.65 -14.43
C VAL A 275 -2.72 -10.49 -13.18
N MET A 276 -3.47 -9.95 -12.22
CA MET A 276 -3.80 -10.68 -10.99
C MET A 276 -4.68 -11.90 -11.25
N LEU A 277 -5.68 -11.79 -12.15
CA LEU A 277 -6.46 -12.96 -12.57
C LEU A 277 -5.60 -13.99 -13.29
N GLY A 278 -4.64 -13.56 -14.11
CA GLY A 278 -3.71 -14.44 -14.81
C GLY A 278 -2.79 -15.20 -13.87
N ASP A 279 -2.26 -14.53 -12.84
CA ASP A 279 -1.45 -15.17 -11.78
C ASP A 279 -2.27 -16.19 -10.98
N ILE A 280 -3.52 -15.86 -10.63
CA ILE A 280 -4.44 -16.80 -9.97
C ILE A 280 -4.70 -18.01 -10.88
N ALA A 281 -4.96 -17.79 -12.17
CA ALA A 281 -5.20 -18.86 -13.12
C ALA A 281 -3.98 -19.80 -13.27
N LEU A 282 -2.75 -19.27 -13.27
CA LEU A 282 -1.53 -20.08 -13.24
C LEU A 282 -1.45 -20.97 -12.01
N LYS A 283 -1.71 -20.42 -10.82
CA LYS A 283 -1.69 -21.16 -9.55
C LYS A 283 -2.74 -22.26 -9.49
N GLN A 284 -3.84 -22.11 -10.22
CA GLN A 284 -4.90 -23.10 -10.37
C GLN A 284 -4.64 -24.11 -11.50
N GLY A 285 -3.52 -24.00 -12.22
CA GLY A 285 -3.18 -24.87 -13.35
C GLY A 285 -3.91 -24.54 -14.65
N ASN A 286 -4.66 -23.44 -14.71
CA ASN A 286 -5.31 -22.96 -15.93
C ASN A 286 -4.38 -22.06 -16.75
N ALA A 287 -3.31 -22.66 -17.27
CA ALA A 287 -2.29 -21.94 -18.04
C ALA A 287 -2.85 -21.29 -19.33
N ALA A 288 -3.77 -21.95 -20.04
CA ALA A 288 -4.40 -21.38 -21.23
C ALA A 288 -5.24 -20.12 -20.91
N GLY A 289 -5.98 -20.14 -19.81
CA GLY A 289 -6.70 -18.97 -19.30
C GLY A 289 -5.76 -17.85 -18.90
N ALA A 290 -4.66 -18.18 -18.21
CA ALA A 290 -3.63 -17.20 -17.84
C ALA A 290 -2.98 -16.53 -19.05
N ALA A 291 -2.64 -17.28 -20.10
CA ALA A 291 -2.10 -16.73 -21.34
C ALA A 291 -3.07 -15.73 -22.01
N THR A 292 -4.37 -16.06 -22.00
CA THR A 292 -5.43 -15.18 -22.52
C THR A 292 -5.54 -13.88 -21.72
N LEU A 293 -5.49 -13.97 -20.40
CA LEU A 293 -5.55 -12.80 -19.50
C LEU A 293 -4.30 -11.92 -19.64
N ALA A 294 -3.12 -12.54 -19.72
CA ALA A 294 -1.88 -11.81 -19.95
C ALA A 294 -1.87 -11.10 -21.32
N ALA A 295 -2.42 -11.73 -22.37
CA ALA A 295 -2.58 -11.09 -23.67
C ALA A 295 -3.46 -9.82 -23.57
N LYS A 296 -4.61 -9.88 -22.87
CA LYS A 296 -5.45 -8.70 -22.62
C LYS A 296 -4.72 -7.61 -21.83
N ALA A 297 -3.95 -7.98 -20.82
CA ALA A 297 -3.14 -7.02 -20.07
C ALA A 297 -2.13 -6.30 -20.98
N LEU A 298 -1.52 -7.01 -21.92
CA LEU A 298 -0.55 -6.47 -22.89
C LEU A 298 -1.20 -5.67 -24.03
N GLU A 299 -2.44 -5.96 -24.40
CA GLU A 299 -3.21 -5.10 -25.31
C GLU A 299 -3.44 -3.71 -24.69
N VAL A 300 -3.63 -3.65 -23.37
CA VAL A 300 -3.81 -2.42 -22.61
C VAL A 300 -2.48 -1.73 -22.34
N GLU A 301 -1.48 -2.48 -21.89
CA GLU A 301 -0.15 -2.00 -21.52
C GLU A 301 0.94 -2.93 -22.09
N PRO A 302 1.41 -2.70 -23.33
CA PRO A 302 2.31 -3.62 -24.04
C PRO A 302 3.63 -3.96 -23.35
N GLY A 303 4.12 -3.08 -22.46
CA GLY A 303 5.37 -3.24 -21.73
C GLY A 303 5.19 -3.69 -20.28
N ASN A 304 3.99 -4.08 -19.86
CA ASN A 304 3.75 -4.47 -18.47
C ASN A 304 4.55 -5.75 -18.12
N ALA A 305 5.59 -5.58 -17.31
CA ALA A 305 6.53 -6.66 -16.97
C ALA A 305 5.84 -7.82 -16.24
N ASN A 306 4.85 -7.54 -15.37
CA ASN A 306 4.09 -8.61 -14.71
C ASN A 306 3.23 -9.40 -15.71
N ALA A 307 2.61 -8.72 -16.68
CA ALA A 307 1.84 -9.39 -17.73
C ALA A 307 2.74 -10.25 -18.64
N LEU A 308 3.92 -9.73 -19.03
CA LEU A 308 4.92 -10.49 -19.79
C LEU A 308 5.39 -11.72 -19.03
N LYS A 309 5.61 -11.60 -17.71
CA LYS A 309 5.96 -12.73 -16.86
C LYS A 309 4.84 -13.78 -16.79
N VAL A 310 3.60 -13.36 -16.52
CA VAL A 310 2.44 -14.27 -16.51
C VAL A 310 2.28 -14.97 -17.86
N ARG A 311 2.47 -14.24 -18.97
CA ARG A 311 2.44 -14.81 -20.32
C ARG A 311 3.55 -15.85 -20.52
N TYR A 312 4.78 -15.55 -20.12
CA TYR A 312 5.92 -16.47 -20.20
C TYR A 312 5.62 -17.76 -19.43
N ASP A 313 5.26 -17.65 -18.15
CA ASP A 313 4.97 -18.79 -17.28
C ASP A 313 3.81 -19.65 -17.83
N ALA A 314 2.77 -18.99 -18.36
CA ALA A 314 1.61 -19.65 -18.96
C ALA A 314 1.97 -20.43 -20.22
N LEU A 315 2.71 -19.82 -21.14
CA LEU A 315 3.07 -20.46 -22.41
C LEU A 315 4.04 -21.62 -22.20
N ARG A 316 4.93 -21.52 -21.21
CA ARG A 316 5.77 -22.64 -20.74
C ARG A 316 4.94 -23.82 -20.27
N GLN A 317 3.93 -23.60 -19.42
CA GLN A 317 3.06 -24.68 -18.94
C GLN A 317 2.19 -25.30 -20.04
N VAL A 318 1.83 -24.51 -21.06
CA VAL A 318 1.09 -25.01 -22.24
C VAL A 318 2.01 -25.76 -23.23
N GLY A 319 3.33 -25.56 -23.15
CA GLY A 319 4.32 -26.12 -24.08
C GLY A 319 4.50 -25.31 -25.37
N ASP A 320 4.04 -24.06 -25.40
CA ASP A 320 4.32 -23.13 -26.51
C ASP A 320 5.67 -22.45 -26.28
N GLU A 321 6.75 -23.17 -26.61
CA GLU A 321 8.12 -22.70 -26.43
C GLU A 321 8.43 -21.44 -27.25
N ALA A 322 7.88 -21.32 -28.46
CA ALA A 322 8.10 -20.16 -29.32
C ALA A 322 7.45 -18.91 -28.71
N GLY A 323 6.21 -19.02 -28.25
CA GLY A 323 5.50 -17.94 -27.57
C GLY A 323 6.12 -17.57 -26.23
N ALA A 324 6.56 -18.56 -25.44
CA ALA A 324 7.29 -18.33 -24.20
C ALA A 324 8.58 -17.55 -24.44
N LYS A 325 9.38 -17.97 -25.44
CA LYS A 325 10.61 -17.25 -25.81
C LYS A 325 10.33 -15.80 -26.18
N GLN A 326 9.29 -15.53 -26.97
CA GLN A 326 8.91 -14.16 -27.34
C GLN A 326 8.52 -13.31 -26.13
N ALA A 327 7.76 -13.89 -25.19
CA ALA A 327 7.36 -13.19 -23.96
C ALA A 327 8.58 -12.88 -23.08
N LEU A 328 9.51 -13.82 -22.96
CA LEU A 328 10.77 -13.63 -22.24
C LEU A 328 11.65 -12.57 -22.90
N ASP A 329 11.83 -12.62 -24.22
CA ASP A 329 12.61 -11.62 -24.96
C ASP A 329 12.05 -10.20 -24.75
N ALA A 330 10.72 -10.05 -24.75
CA ALA A 330 10.06 -8.79 -24.45
C ALA A 330 10.24 -8.37 -22.97
N LEU A 331 10.17 -9.31 -22.02
CA LEU A 331 10.38 -9.04 -20.60
C LEU A 331 11.77 -8.47 -20.36
N ILE A 332 12.80 -9.10 -20.94
CA ILE A 332 14.19 -8.67 -20.80
C ILE A 332 14.42 -7.33 -21.51
N ALA A 333 13.78 -7.09 -22.66
CA ALA A 333 13.90 -5.81 -23.36
C ALA A 333 13.30 -4.64 -22.56
N GLY A 334 12.29 -4.88 -21.74
CA GLY A 334 11.67 -3.87 -20.88
C GLY A 334 12.50 -3.55 -19.63
N ASP A 335 12.84 -4.58 -18.85
CA ASP A 335 13.69 -4.44 -17.66
C ASP A 335 14.48 -5.74 -17.42
N PRO A 336 15.78 -5.77 -17.77
CA PRO A 336 16.63 -6.93 -17.56
C PRO A 336 16.76 -7.36 -16.09
N GLN A 337 16.68 -6.43 -15.15
CA GLN A 337 16.78 -6.74 -13.71
C GLN A 337 15.51 -7.44 -13.22
N TRP A 338 14.36 -6.98 -13.68
CA TRP A 338 13.08 -7.63 -13.40
C TRP A 338 13.01 -9.04 -13.99
N ALA A 339 13.55 -9.23 -15.20
CA ALA A 339 13.58 -10.52 -15.91
C ALA A 339 14.66 -11.50 -15.40
N SER A 340 15.47 -11.10 -14.42
CA SER A 340 16.74 -11.74 -14.11
C SER A 340 16.62 -13.22 -13.69
N THR A 341 15.55 -13.58 -12.98
CA THR A 341 15.29 -14.97 -12.56
C THR A 341 14.90 -15.83 -13.76
N GLU A 342 13.97 -15.35 -14.58
CA GLU A 342 13.50 -16.02 -15.79
C GLU A 342 14.62 -16.16 -16.84
N LEU A 343 15.45 -15.12 -16.98
CA LEU A 343 16.61 -15.12 -17.86
C LEU A 343 17.66 -16.13 -17.40
N TYR A 344 17.93 -16.23 -16.10
CA TYR A 344 18.82 -17.25 -15.55
C TYR A 344 18.28 -18.66 -15.77
N ASN A 345 17.00 -18.89 -15.52
CA ASN A 345 16.38 -20.20 -15.74
C ASN A 345 16.43 -20.61 -17.21
N HIS A 346 16.17 -19.68 -18.13
CA HIS A 346 16.29 -19.93 -19.57
C HIS A 346 17.73 -20.26 -19.98
N ALA A 347 18.71 -19.54 -19.43
CA ALA A 347 20.12 -19.85 -19.62
C ALA A 347 20.49 -21.27 -19.15
N VAL A 348 19.97 -21.70 -18.00
CA VAL A 348 20.18 -23.05 -17.47
C VAL A 348 19.55 -24.10 -18.39
N GLU A 349 18.36 -23.85 -18.94
CA GLU A 349 17.72 -24.76 -19.90
C GLU A 349 18.54 -24.93 -21.18
N LEU A 350 19.07 -23.84 -21.73
CA LEU A 350 19.97 -23.87 -22.90
C LEU A 350 21.26 -24.63 -22.57
N PHE A 351 21.82 -24.40 -21.38
CA PHE A 351 23.02 -25.10 -20.91
C PHE A 351 22.79 -26.61 -20.82
N ASN A 352 21.68 -27.03 -20.21
CA ASN A 352 21.30 -28.44 -20.07
C ASN A 352 20.96 -29.10 -21.41
N SER A 353 20.48 -28.31 -22.38
CA SER A 353 20.22 -28.76 -23.77
C SER A 353 21.48 -28.79 -24.63
N ASN A 354 22.64 -28.51 -24.05
CA ASN A 354 23.96 -28.45 -24.71
C ASN A 354 24.07 -27.34 -25.79
N GLU A 355 23.21 -26.32 -25.73
CA GLU A 355 23.25 -25.14 -26.59
C GLU A 355 24.19 -24.07 -26.00
N MET A 356 25.47 -24.43 -25.84
CA MET A 356 26.44 -23.66 -25.03
C MET A 356 26.64 -22.21 -25.49
N ALA A 357 26.59 -21.94 -26.80
CA ALA A 357 26.71 -20.58 -27.33
C ALA A 357 25.49 -19.72 -26.95
N SER A 358 24.27 -20.27 -27.10
CA SER A 358 23.03 -19.62 -26.69
C SER A 358 22.98 -19.41 -25.18
N ALA A 359 23.41 -20.41 -24.41
CA ALA A 359 23.50 -20.33 -22.96
C ALA A 359 24.46 -19.22 -22.51
N ALA A 360 25.65 -19.13 -23.11
CA ALA A 360 26.62 -18.08 -22.83
C ALA A 360 26.03 -16.68 -23.11
N ALA A 361 25.38 -16.47 -24.26
CA ALA A 361 24.75 -15.19 -24.60
C ALA A 361 23.61 -14.82 -23.64
N ALA A 362 22.81 -15.79 -23.20
CA ALA A 362 21.77 -15.57 -22.20
C ALA A 362 22.38 -15.21 -20.83
N LEU A 363 23.43 -15.93 -20.40
CA LEU A 363 24.13 -15.69 -19.14
C LEU A 363 24.88 -14.35 -19.10
N GLU A 364 25.40 -13.89 -20.24
CA GLU A 364 25.97 -12.53 -20.38
C GLU A 364 24.93 -11.47 -19.99
N ARG A 365 23.70 -11.61 -20.49
CA ARG A 365 22.59 -10.71 -20.12
C ARG A 365 22.23 -10.83 -18.64
N VAL A 366 22.34 -12.03 -18.05
CA VAL A 366 22.13 -12.22 -16.58
C VAL A 366 23.18 -11.44 -15.80
N VAL A 367 24.47 -11.58 -16.12
CA VAL A 367 25.54 -10.89 -15.38
C VAL A 367 25.57 -9.40 -15.63
N GLU A 368 25.07 -8.92 -16.78
CA GLU A 368 24.83 -7.49 -17.01
C GLU A 368 23.74 -6.94 -16.07
N ALA A 369 22.64 -7.68 -15.91
CA ALA A 369 21.53 -7.30 -15.02
C ALA A 369 21.87 -7.49 -13.53
N MET A 370 22.66 -8.52 -13.20
CA MET A 370 23.06 -8.89 -11.84
C MET A 370 24.56 -9.17 -11.78
N PRO A 371 25.42 -8.12 -11.71
CA PRO A 371 26.88 -8.26 -11.79
C PRO A 371 27.54 -9.04 -10.65
N ASN A 372 26.78 -9.37 -9.60
CA ASN A 372 27.25 -10.11 -8.44
C ASN A 372 26.51 -11.44 -8.24
N ASP A 373 25.75 -11.94 -9.23
CA ASP A 373 25.19 -13.28 -9.15
C ASP A 373 26.28 -14.33 -9.40
N ALA A 374 26.78 -14.93 -8.32
CA ALA A 374 27.84 -15.93 -8.36
C ALA A 374 27.47 -17.13 -9.26
N ARG A 375 26.22 -17.57 -9.25
CA ARG A 375 25.75 -18.74 -10.02
C ARG A 375 25.79 -18.44 -11.52
N ALA A 376 25.41 -17.23 -11.91
CA ALA A 376 25.48 -16.78 -13.30
C ALA A 376 26.93 -16.70 -13.78
N HIS A 377 27.84 -16.17 -12.94
CA HIS A 377 29.28 -16.16 -13.23
C HIS A 377 29.86 -17.58 -13.39
N PHE A 378 29.46 -18.52 -12.53
CA PHE A 378 29.90 -19.91 -12.64
C PHE A 378 29.44 -20.54 -13.96
N LEU A 379 28.12 -20.55 -14.23
CA LEU A 379 27.59 -21.14 -15.47
C LEU A 379 28.12 -20.45 -16.72
N LEU A 380 28.32 -19.13 -16.70
CA LEU A 380 28.88 -18.40 -17.85
C LEU A 380 30.31 -18.85 -18.10
N GLY A 381 31.11 -19.00 -17.03
CA GLY A 381 32.45 -19.57 -17.10
C GLY A 381 32.46 -20.96 -17.73
N MET A 382 31.55 -21.84 -17.30
CA MET A 382 31.38 -23.19 -17.85
C MET A 382 30.99 -23.16 -19.34
N ALA A 383 30.01 -22.34 -19.72
CA ALA A 383 29.52 -22.24 -21.09
C ALA A 383 30.61 -21.69 -22.03
N LYS A 384 31.31 -20.64 -21.61
CA LYS A 384 32.44 -20.03 -22.34
C LYS A 384 33.60 -21.00 -22.52
N TYR A 385 33.91 -21.81 -21.50
CA TYR A 385 34.92 -22.86 -21.61
C TYR A 385 34.54 -23.90 -22.68
N ASN A 386 33.28 -24.36 -22.67
CA ASN A 386 32.79 -25.35 -23.63
C ASN A 386 32.79 -24.86 -25.09
N ILE A 387 32.60 -23.55 -25.33
CA ILE A 387 32.69 -22.96 -26.68
C ILE A 387 34.11 -22.52 -27.06
N GLY A 388 35.11 -22.74 -26.19
CA GLY A 388 36.52 -22.44 -26.46
C GLY A 388 36.97 -21.02 -26.11
N GLU A 389 36.09 -20.18 -25.57
CA GLU A 389 36.37 -18.81 -25.13
C GLU A 389 37.06 -18.80 -23.74
N THR A 390 38.26 -19.38 -23.71
CA THR A 390 38.95 -19.77 -22.47
C THR A 390 39.33 -18.59 -21.58
N GLU A 391 39.69 -17.44 -22.15
CA GLU A 391 40.06 -16.25 -21.37
C GLU A 391 38.85 -15.61 -20.68
N ASP A 392 37.71 -15.52 -21.37
CA ASP A 392 36.47 -15.05 -20.76
C ASP A 392 35.96 -16.06 -19.71
N ALA A 393 36.08 -17.36 -19.98
CA ALA A 393 35.79 -18.39 -19.00
C ALA A 393 36.57 -18.18 -17.70
N LYS A 394 37.89 -17.94 -17.79
CA LYS A 394 38.75 -17.67 -16.63
C LYS A 394 38.28 -16.44 -15.85
N LYS A 395 37.94 -15.36 -16.55
CA LYS A 395 37.42 -14.13 -15.93
C LYS A 395 36.17 -14.40 -15.09
N HIS A 396 35.20 -15.12 -15.66
CA HIS A 396 33.94 -15.40 -14.97
C HIS A 396 34.08 -16.44 -13.84
N LEU A 397 34.89 -17.48 -14.02
CA LEU A 397 35.20 -18.45 -12.95
C LEU A 397 35.97 -17.81 -11.78
N THR A 398 36.88 -16.87 -12.07
CA THR A 398 37.58 -16.09 -11.04
C THR A 398 36.59 -15.24 -10.26
N LYS A 399 35.70 -14.53 -10.96
CA LYS A 399 34.66 -13.71 -10.33
C LYS A 399 33.70 -14.54 -9.47
N PHE A 400 33.35 -15.75 -9.91
CA PHE A 400 32.58 -16.70 -9.09
C PHE A 400 33.30 -17.04 -7.78
N LEU A 401 34.60 -17.38 -7.83
CA LEU A 401 35.38 -17.70 -6.63
C LEU A 401 35.56 -16.48 -5.70
N GLU A 402 35.59 -15.26 -6.22
CA GLU A 402 35.56 -14.04 -5.41
C GLU A 402 34.23 -13.86 -4.67
N LEU A 403 33.11 -14.15 -5.33
CA LEU A 403 31.76 -13.95 -4.78
C LEU A 403 31.34 -15.09 -3.84
N ALA A 404 31.74 -16.33 -4.13
CA ALA A 404 31.31 -17.53 -3.41
C ALA A 404 32.46 -18.56 -3.27
N PRO A 405 33.48 -18.27 -2.45
CA PRO A 405 34.68 -19.11 -2.32
C PRO A 405 34.44 -20.50 -1.71
N ASP A 406 33.36 -20.66 -0.96
CA ASP A 406 32.96 -21.88 -0.23
C ASP A 406 31.79 -22.62 -0.90
N ASP A 407 31.38 -22.19 -2.11
CA ASP A 407 30.34 -22.85 -2.88
C ASP A 407 30.75 -24.30 -3.26
N PRO A 408 29.81 -25.27 -3.31
CA PRO A 408 30.11 -26.64 -3.73
C PRO A 408 30.86 -26.74 -5.07
N ASP A 409 30.61 -25.82 -6.00
CA ASP A 409 31.24 -25.79 -7.31
C ASP A 409 32.63 -25.11 -7.33
N ALA A 410 33.07 -24.54 -6.20
CA ALA A 410 34.36 -23.84 -6.10
C ALA A 410 35.57 -24.74 -6.37
N ALA A 411 35.51 -26.03 -6.03
CA ALA A 411 36.58 -26.97 -6.34
C ALA A 411 36.75 -27.16 -7.85
N LEU A 412 35.63 -27.33 -8.57
CA LEU A 412 35.61 -27.47 -10.02
C LEU A 412 36.10 -26.19 -10.71
N ALA A 413 35.65 -25.02 -10.27
CA ALA A 413 36.11 -23.75 -10.82
C ALA A 413 37.63 -23.57 -10.67
N ARG A 414 38.21 -23.92 -9.51
CA ARG A 414 39.67 -23.87 -9.29
C ARG A 414 40.41 -24.86 -10.20
N GLU A 415 39.88 -26.06 -10.36
CA GLU A 415 40.45 -27.07 -11.25
C GLU A 415 40.46 -26.56 -12.71
N MET A 416 39.35 -26.02 -13.20
CA MET A 416 39.26 -25.49 -14.57
C MET A 416 40.21 -24.33 -14.84
N LEU A 417 40.41 -23.44 -13.87
CA LEU A 417 41.39 -22.35 -13.96
C LEU A 417 42.84 -22.85 -14.09
N SER A 418 43.14 -24.05 -13.59
CA SER A 418 44.48 -24.66 -13.69
C SER A 418 44.81 -25.23 -15.07
N TYR A 419 43.81 -25.54 -15.91
CA TYR A 419 44.00 -26.15 -17.22
C TYR A 419 44.38 -25.18 -18.36
N GLY A 420 44.59 -23.89 -18.07
CA GLY A 420 44.91 -22.85 -19.07
C GLY A 420 46.27 -22.15 -18.90
N THR A 421 47.18 -22.70 -18.08
CA THR A 421 48.50 -22.10 -17.75
C THR A 421 49.69 -22.86 -18.35
N LYS A 422 49.55 -23.49 -19.51
CA LYS A 422 50.67 -24.12 -20.23
C LYS A 422 50.99 -23.42 -21.54
#